data_AF-A0A498L1U5-F1
#
_entry.id   AF-A0A498L1U5-F1
#
_cell.length_a   1.000
_cell.length_b   1.000
_cell.length_c   1.000
_cell.angle_alpha   90.00
_cell.angle_beta   90.00
_cell.angle_gamma   90.00
#
_symmetry.space_group_name_H-M   'P 1'
#
loop_
_entity.id
_entity.type
_entity.pdbx_description
1 polymer ?
#
loop_
_entity_poly.entity_id
_entity_poly.type
_entity_poly.pdbx_seq_one_letter_code
_entity_poly.pdbx_strand_id
1 'polypeptide(L)'
;MTFRLPEERVPETKPWRDREFLRWAYYERGLSSRTIAYELGVSKSRVTVHAERLGILRPWRHEDTLRRLYVEEGLSADEIAARDGFDCSPTTIRKYLTRYGMIEEDVGYGRLDRIG
;
A
#
# COMPACT_ATOMS: atom_id res chain seq x y z
N MET A 1 4.57 24.57 8.13
CA MET A 1 3.43 23.84 7.53
C MET A 1 2.56 23.30 8.64
N THR A 2 1.26 23.62 8.65
CA THR A 2 0.31 22.97 9.56
C THR A 2 -0.05 21.61 8.95
N PHE A 3 0.18 20.53 9.68
CA PHE A 3 -0.19 19.17 9.24
C PHE A 3 -1.63 18.81 9.66
N ARG A 4 -2.42 19.83 10.04
CA ARG A 4 -3.78 19.64 10.54
C ARG A 4 -4.69 19.09 9.44
N LEU A 5 -5.44 18.05 9.77
CA LEU A 5 -6.52 17.57 8.92
C LEU A 5 -7.69 18.57 8.98
N PRO A 6 -8.20 19.09 7.85
CA PRO A 6 -9.35 19.97 7.82
C PRO A 6 -10.59 19.14 8.17
N GLU A 7 -11.35 19.63 9.13
CA GLU A 7 -12.50 18.92 9.72
C GLU A 7 -13.53 18.54 8.64
N GLU A 8 -13.72 19.39 7.63
CA GLU A 8 -14.64 19.17 6.49
C GLU A 8 -14.31 17.94 5.63
N ARG A 9 -13.06 17.47 5.62
CA ARG A 9 -12.63 16.30 4.83
C ARG A 9 -12.52 15.03 5.66
N VAL A 10 -12.59 15.12 6.99
CA VAL A 10 -12.48 13.96 7.87
C VAL A 10 -13.87 13.34 8.04
N PRO A 11 -14.08 12.08 7.60
CA PRO A 11 -15.36 11.41 7.83
C PRO A 11 -15.70 11.31 9.32
N GLU A 12 -16.96 11.57 9.66
CA GLU A 12 -17.44 11.56 11.06
C GLU A 12 -17.28 10.18 11.72
N THR A 13 -17.44 9.10 10.95
CA THR A 13 -17.39 7.73 11.48
C THR A 13 -16.20 6.95 10.93
N LYS A 14 -15.29 6.54 11.82
CA LYS A 14 -14.14 5.66 11.52
C LYS A 14 -13.37 6.11 10.26
N PRO A 15 -12.82 7.34 10.24
CA PRO A 15 -12.15 7.91 9.07
C PRO A 15 -11.00 7.05 8.52
N TRP A 16 -10.34 6.26 9.39
CA TRP A 16 -9.31 5.29 8.97
C TRP A 16 -9.84 4.09 8.16
N ARG A 17 -11.16 3.96 7.94
CA ARG A 17 -11.76 2.96 7.04
C ARG A 17 -12.15 3.54 5.69
N ASP A 18 -12.14 4.85 5.57
CA ASP A 18 -12.54 5.54 4.35
C ASP A 18 -11.37 5.56 3.37
N ARG A 19 -11.61 4.99 2.18
CA ARG A 19 -10.58 4.85 1.15
C ARG A 19 -10.20 6.20 0.54
N GLU A 20 -11.18 7.05 0.26
CA GLU A 20 -10.95 8.32 -0.42
C GLU A 20 -10.19 9.29 0.48
N PHE A 21 -10.62 9.39 1.74
CA PHE A 21 -9.95 10.19 2.76
C PHE A 21 -8.51 9.73 2.97
N LEU A 22 -8.26 8.43 3.16
CA LEU A 22 -6.89 7.94 3.36
C LEU A 22 -6.04 8.15 2.11
N ARG A 23 -6.58 7.94 0.91
CA ARG A 23 -5.86 8.18 -0.36
C ARG A 23 -5.45 9.64 -0.46
N TRP A 24 -6.38 10.56 -0.23
CA TRP A 24 -6.12 11.99 -0.23
C TRP A 24 -5.08 12.38 0.84
N ALA A 25 -5.20 11.85 2.06
CA ALA A 25 -4.26 12.17 3.14
C ALA A 25 -2.82 11.71 2.83
N TYR A 26 -2.64 10.53 2.21
CA TYR A 26 -1.32 10.03 1.84
C TYR A 26 -0.76 10.71 0.58
N TYR A 27 -1.52 10.74 -0.51
CA TYR A 27 -0.97 11.12 -1.81
C TYR A 27 -1.10 12.60 -2.11
N GLU A 28 -2.20 13.24 -1.71
CA GLU A 28 -2.44 14.66 -2.01
C GLU A 28 -1.85 15.57 -0.92
N ARG A 29 -1.91 15.14 0.35
CA ARG A 29 -1.32 15.89 1.47
C ARG A 29 0.08 15.45 1.87
N GLY A 30 0.54 14.28 1.43
CA GLY A 30 1.86 13.75 1.81
C GLY A 30 1.99 13.40 3.30
N LEU A 31 0.88 13.12 4.00
CA LEU A 31 0.93 12.86 5.44
C LEU A 31 1.42 11.45 5.75
N SER A 32 2.24 11.33 6.78
CA SER A 32 2.66 10.03 7.31
C SER A 32 1.54 9.34 8.09
N SER A 33 1.57 8.00 8.20
CA SER A 33 0.62 7.27 9.06
C SER A 33 0.65 7.75 10.51
N ARG A 34 1.80 8.23 11.01
CA ARG A 34 1.95 8.76 12.37
C ARG A 34 1.17 10.08 12.52
N THR A 35 1.31 10.97 11.54
CA THR A 35 0.62 12.26 11.51
C THR A 35 -0.89 12.06 11.41
N ILE A 36 -1.35 11.25 10.46
CA ILE A 36 -2.78 10.92 10.31
C ILE A 36 -3.35 10.34 11.62
N ALA A 37 -2.64 9.41 12.23
CA ALA A 37 -3.08 8.80 13.48
C ALA A 37 -3.17 9.80 14.65
N TYR A 38 -2.19 10.71 14.76
CA TYR A 38 -2.19 11.78 15.74
C TYR A 38 -3.41 12.70 15.57
N GLU A 39 -3.65 13.19 14.35
CA GLU A 39 -4.78 14.07 14.03
C GLU A 39 -6.14 13.40 14.25
N LEU A 40 -6.24 12.09 14.01
CA LEU A 40 -7.46 11.31 14.23
C LEU A 40 -7.64 10.80 15.67
N GLY A 41 -6.67 11.01 16.56
CA GLY A 41 -6.70 10.46 17.92
C GLY A 41 -6.70 8.92 18.00
N VAL A 42 -6.07 8.24 17.03
CA VAL A 42 -6.00 6.77 16.98
C VAL A 42 -4.56 6.26 16.96
N SER A 43 -4.39 4.93 17.08
CA SER A 43 -3.06 4.33 16.95
C SER A 43 -2.57 4.33 15.50
N LYS A 44 -1.27 4.55 15.30
CA LYS A 44 -0.60 4.44 13.99
C LYS A 44 -0.94 3.12 13.29
N SER A 45 -0.86 2.00 14.02
CA SER A 45 -1.14 0.66 13.48
C SER A 45 -2.55 0.55 12.92
N ARG A 46 -3.54 1.22 13.52
CA ARG A 46 -4.92 1.22 13.01
C ARG A 46 -5.00 1.87 11.64
N VAL A 47 -4.33 3.00 11.43
CA VAL A 47 -4.26 3.67 10.12
C VAL A 47 -3.51 2.81 9.12
N THR A 48 -2.32 2.29 9.47
CA THR A 48 -1.49 1.49 8.56
C THR A 48 -2.21 0.21 8.09
N VAL A 49 -2.80 -0.55 9.02
CA VAL A 49 -3.49 -1.82 8.67
C VAL A 49 -4.67 -1.58 7.74
N HIS A 50 -5.47 -0.54 7.98
CA HIS A 50 -6.61 -0.27 7.10
C HIS A 50 -6.17 0.31 5.76
N ALA A 51 -5.15 1.19 5.72
CA ALA A 51 -4.60 1.69 4.47
C ALA A 51 -4.02 0.55 3.60
N GLU A 52 -3.38 -0.46 4.19
CA GLU A 52 -2.94 -1.66 3.46
C GLU A 52 -4.11 -2.49 2.95
N ARG A 53 -5.13 -2.73 3.80
CA ARG A 53 -6.35 -3.46 3.41
C ARG A 53 -7.15 -2.79 2.31
N LEU A 54 -7.00 -1.47 2.16
CA LEU A 54 -7.65 -0.69 1.11
C LEU A 54 -6.76 -0.53 -0.13
N GLY A 55 -5.56 -1.14 -0.13
CA GLY A 55 -4.60 -1.06 -1.23
C GLY A 55 -3.97 0.32 -1.41
N ILE A 56 -4.02 1.18 -0.39
CA ILE A 56 -3.45 2.55 -0.41
C ILE A 56 -1.98 2.52 -0.02
N LEU A 57 -1.61 1.72 0.99
CA LEU A 57 -0.22 1.50 1.33
C LEU A 57 0.21 0.11 0.91
N ARG A 58 1.43 0.00 0.38
CA ARG A 58 2.02 -1.26 -0.07
C ARG A 58 1.03 -2.03 -0.98
N PRO A 59 0.58 -1.42 -2.09
CA PRO A 59 -0.45 -1.98 -2.96
C PRO A 59 -0.10 -3.38 -3.50
N TRP A 60 1.19 -3.74 -3.56
CA TRP A 60 1.67 -5.09 -3.86
C TRP A 60 1.34 -6.15 -2.81
N ARG A 61 0.80 -5.78 -1.64
CA ARG A 61 0.25 -6.71 -0.64
C ARG A 61 -1.26 -6.86 -0.75
N HIS A 62 -1.89 -6.14 -1.68
CA HIS A 62 -3.32 -6.16 -1.87
C HIS A 62 -3.63 -7.07 -3.07
N GLU A 63 -4.28 -8.20 -2.79
CA GLU A 63 -4.52 -9.25 -3.79
C GLU A 63 -5.30 -8.73 -5.00
N ASP A 64 -6.41 -8.03 -4.80
CA ASP A 64 -7.22 -7.51 -5.91
C ASP A 64 -6.44 -6.52 -6.77
N THR A 65 -5.52 -5.76 -6.17
CA THR A 65 -4.70 -4.81 -6.93
C THR A 65 -3.72 -5.55 -7.82
N LEU A 66 -3.04 -6.57 -7.28
CA LEU A 66 -2.13 -7.39 -8.09
C LEU A 66 -2.87 -8.21 -9.13
N ARG A 67 -4.03 -8.77 -8.80
CA ARG A 67 -4.87 -9.53 -9.73
C ARG A 67 -5.26 -8.67 -10.92
N ARG A 68 -5.74 -7.46 -10.66
CA ARG A 68 -6.10 -6.52 -11.73
C ARG A 68 -4.90 -6.18 -12.62
N LEU A 69 -3.78 -5.78 -12.02
CA LEU A 69 -2.62 -5.34 -12.81
C LEU A 69 -1.98 -6.49 -13.61
N TYR A 70 -1.89 -7.68 -13.01
CA TYR A 70 -1.22 -8.82 -13.63
C TYR A 70 -2.13 -9.60 -14.58
N VAL A 71 -3.35 -9.92 -14.16
CA VAL A 71 -4.27 -10.79 -14.91
C VAL A 71 -5.14 -9.99 -15.88
N GLU A 72 -5.68 -8.86 -15.45
CA GLU A 72 -6.61 -8.06 -16.27
C GLU A 72 -5.86 -7.10 -17.20
N GLU A 73 -4.85 -6.39 -16.69
CA GLU A 73 -4.04 -5.45 -17.47
C GLU A 73 -2.80 -6.10 -18.14
N GLY A 74 -2.48 -7.35 -17.79
CA GLY A 74 -1.39 -8.13 -18.43
C GLY A 74 0.03 -7.63 -18.12
N LEU A 75 0.21 -6.81 -17.07
CA LEU A 75 1.50 -6.21 -16.75
C LEU A 75 2.45 -7.22 -16.10
N SER A 76 3.73 -7.14 -16.46
CA SER A 76 4.78 -7.92 -15.82
C SER A 76 5.11 -7.40 -14.42
N ALA A 77 5.79 -8.23 -13.60
CA ALA A 77 6.22 -7.84 -12.27
C ALA A 77 7.17 -6.61 -12.26
N ASP A 78 7.92 -6.40 -13.34
CA ASP A 78 8.80 -5.23 -13.51
C ASP A 78 7.99 -3.96 -13.78
N GLU A 79 7.04 -4.05 -14.72
CA GLU A 79 6.12 -2.95 -15.03
C GLU A 79 5.27 -2.56 -13.82
N ILE A 80 4.78 -3.53 -13.04
CA ILE A 80 4.04 -3.29 -11.81
C ILE A 80 4.91 -2.55 -10.78
N ALA A 81 6.17 -2.98 -10.60
CA ALA A 81 7.10 -2.36 -9.66
C ALA A 81 7.48 -0.93 -10.08
N ALA A 82 7.51 -0.65 -11.38
CA ALA A 82 7.80 0.68 -11.92
C ALA A 82 6.63 1.67 -11.82
N ARG A 83 5.42 1.21 -11.45
CA ARG A 83 4.25 2.10 -11.34
C ARG A 83 4.38 3.08 -10.17
N ASP A 84 3.85 4.28 -10.36
CA ASP A 84 3.71 5.25 -9.28
C ASP A 84 2.92 4.66 -8.10
N GLY A 85 3.44 4.86 -6.89
CA GLY A 85 2.89 4.28 -5.66
C GLY A 85 3.33 2.84 -5.34
N PHE A 86 4.05 2.16 -6.24
CA PHE A 86 4.67 0.84 -6.00
C PHE A 86 6.14 0.99 -5.60
N ASP A 87 6.39 1.43 -4.37
CA ASP A 87 7.73 1.54 -3.78
C ASP A 87 8.30 0.16 -3.37
N CYS A 88 8.52 -0.74 -4.33
CA CYS A 88 9.11 -2.07 -4.07
C CYS A 88 9.82 -2.65 -5.29
N SER A 89 10.61 -3.71 -5.08
CA SER A 89 11.31 -4.41 -6.17
C SER A 89 10.40 -5.37 -6.96
N PRO A 90 10.70 -5.67 -8.24
CA PRO A 90 10.01 -6.70 -9.01
C PRO A 90 9.99 -8.06 -8.31
N THR A 91 11.07 -8.40 -7.60
CA THR A 91 11.14 -9.62 -6.76
C THR A 91 10.09 -9.64 -5.65
N THR A 92 9.80 -8.47 -5.06
CA THR A 92 8.74 -8.35 -4.06
C THR A 92 7.38 -8.60 -4.70
N ILE A 93 7.13 -8.08 -5.91
CA ILE A 93 5.89 -8.35 -6.65
C ILE A 93 5.74 -9.84 -6.91
N ARG A 94 6.76 -10.51 -7.47
CA ARG A 94 6.75 -11.96 -7.76
C ARG A 94 6.41 -12.78 -6.51
N LYS A 95 7.03 -12.48 -5.35
CA LYS A 95 6.69 -13.15 -4.08
C LYS A 95 5.19 -13.10 -3.80
N TYR A 96 4.55 -11.94 -3.95
CA TYR A 96 3.13 -11.81 -3.66
C TYR A 96 2.25 -12.45 -4.75
N LEU A 97 2.63 -12.35 -6.02
CA LEU A 97 1.96 -13.08 -7.10
C LEU A 97 1.98 -14.59 -6.84
N THR A 98 3.13 -15.16 -6.44
CA THR A 98 3.24 -16.58 -6.06
C THR A 98 2.40 -16.90 -4.83
N ARG A 99 2.44 -16.04 -3.79
CA ARG A 99 1.63 -16.20 -2.57
C ARG A 99 0.13 -16.26 -2.87
N TYR A 100 -0.34 -15.51 -3.86
CA TYR A 100 -1.75 -15.51 -4.28
C TYR A 100 -2.05 -16.55 -5.37
N GLY A 101 -1.09 -17.40 -5.74
CA GLY A 101 -1.27 -18.43 -6.75
C GLY A 101 -1.48 -17.90 -8.17
N MET A 102 -1.02 -16.69 -8.47
CA MET A 102 -1.12 -16.09 -9.80
C MET A 102 0.02 -16.52 -10.72
N ILE A 103 1.15 -16.94 -10.14
CA ILE A 103 2.30 -17.50 -10.84
C ILE A 103 2.85 -18.71 -10.08
N GLU A 104 3.32 -19.70 -10.82
CA GLU A 104 4.00 -20.89 -10.32
C GLU A 104 5.51 -20.72 -10.51
N GLU A 105 6.13 -19.86 -9.71
CA GLU A 105 7.59 -19.71 -9.72
C GLU A 105 8.18 -20.21 -8.40
N ASP A 106 9.21 -21.06 -8.49
CA ASP A 106 10.12 -21.34 -7.38
C ASP A 106 10.92 -20.06 -7.13
N VAL A 107 10.34 -19.13 -6.37
CA VAL A 107 11.02 -17.92 -5.92
C VAL A 107 12.05 -18.32 -4.87
N GLY A 108 13.16 -18.88 -5.35
CA GLY A 108 14.37 -19.11 -4.60
C GLY A 108 14.78 -17.80 -3.97
N TYR A 109 14.46 -17.63 -2.68
CA TYR A 109 14.94 -16.55 -1.85
C TYR A 109 16.45 -16.73 -1.67
N GLY A 110 17.21 -16.31 -2.69
CA GLY A 110 18.63 -16.05 -2.59
C GLY A 110 18.82 -14.95 -1.56
N ARG A 111 18.96 -15.37 -0.30
CA ARG A 111 19.48 -14.68 0.88
C ARG A 111 20.26 -13.40 0.52
N LEU A 112 19.56 -12.27 0.42
CA LEU A 112 20.16 -10.92 0.38
C LEU A 112 20.54 -10.44 1.79
N ASP A 113 21.10 -11.35 2.60
CA ASP A 113 21.65 -11.07 3.93
C ASP A 113 23.16 -11.32 3.94
N ARG A 114 23.84 -10.92 2.85
CA ARG A 114 25.30 -10.82 2.78
C ARG A 114 25.68 -9.52 2.09
N ILE A 115 25.45 -8.42 2.80
CA ILE A 115 26.25 -7.20 2.70
C ILE A 115 26.19 -6.59 4.10
N GLY A 116 27.20 -6.95 4.88
CA GLY A 116 27.41 -6.61 6.29
C GLY A 116 28.65 -7.32 6.78
#